data_AF-J1ED11-F1
#
_entry.id   AF-J1ED11-F1
#
_cell.length_a   1.000
_cell.length_b   1.000
_cell.length_c   1.000
_cell.angle_alpha   90.00
_cell.angle_beta   90.00
_cell.angle_gamma   90.00
#
_symmetry.space_group_name_H-M   'P 1'
#
loop_
_entity.id
_entity.type
_entity.pdbx_description
1 polymer ?
#
loop_
_entity_poly.entity_id
_entity_poly.type
_entity_poly.pdbx_seq_one_letter_code
_entity_poly.pdbx_strand_id
1 'polypeptide(L)'
;MYRTLRACLVLAAALLLSGAGHAGCSEDWTGRSATHEVTVTDGGCGYDRLMIGMNLLRPDGKLLPGAAQPAEPGMVAFDSQCQLAPDGVSGFACRADGITVLAGTAYRRVPGNQKVCGDRHWPVYRCVRGCSQPGAPRVFRISPYEC
;
A
#
# COMPACT_ATOMS: atom_id res chain seq x y z
N MET A 1 -33.95 17.58 39.91
CA MET A 1 -33.58 18.12 38.58
C MET A 1 -32.10 18.00 38.20
N TYR A 2 -31.21 17.40 39.02
CA TYR A 2 -29.77 17.28 38.72
C TYR A 2 -29.33 15.98 38.01
N ARG A 3 -30.19 14.94 37.96
CA ARG A 3 -29.83 13.64 37.39
C ARG A 3 -29.96 13.58 35.86
N THR A 4 -30.93 14.28 35.28
CA THR A 4 -31.14 14.37 33.83
C THR A 4 -30.07 15.20 33.12
N LEU A 5 -29.53 16.24 33.78
CA LEU A 5 -28.44 17.06 33.23
C LEU A 5 -27.12 16.28 33.07
N ARG A 6 -26.83 15.32 33.97
CA ARG A 6 -25.62 14.48 33.89
C ARG A 6 -25.67 13.49 32.73
N ALA A 7 -26.85 12.94 32.42
CA ALA A 7 -27.01 12.00 31.32
C ALA A 7 -26.76 12.66 29.95
N CYS A 8 -27.19 13.90 29.75
CA CYS A 8 -26.95 14.63 28.51
C CYS A 8 -25.46 14.97 28.29
N LEU A 9 -24.72 15.29 29.36
CA LEU A 9 -23.29 15.60 29.28
C LEU A 9 -22.44 14.38 28.90
N VAL A 10 -22.81 13.18 29.37
CA VAL A 10 -22.10 11.94 29.01
C VAL A 10 -22.37 11.55 27.56
N LEU A 11 -23.59 11.76 27.07
CA LEU A 11 -23.95 11.49 25.67
C LEU A 11 -23.24 12.44 24.70
N ALA A 12 -23.12 13.73 25.06
CA ALA A 12 -22.41 14.72 24.26
C ALA A 12 -20.89 14.45 24.19
N ALA A 13 -20.28 13.95 25.27
CA ALA A 13 -18.86 13.57 25.27
C ALA A 13 -18.56 12.34 24.40
N ALA A 14 -19.47 11.36 24.35
CA ALA A 14 -19.32 10.17 23.50
C ALA A 14 -19.44 10.50 21.99
N LEU A 15 -20.27 11.48 21.64
CA LEU A 15 -20.41 11.98 20.26
C LEU A 15 -19.22 12.83 19.80
N LEU A 16 -18.50 13.50 20.71
CA LEU A 16 -17.30 14.28 20.36
C LEU A 16 -16.05 13.41 20.19
N LEU A 17 -15.99 12.23 20.82
CA LEU A 17 -14.88 11.27 20.70
C LEU A 17 -14.98 10.36 19.47
N SER A 18 -16.14 10.29 18.81
CA SER A 18 -16.32 9.54 17.56
C SER A 18 -15.86 10.33 16.31
N GLY A 19 -15.50 11.60 16.47
CA GLY A 19 -15.01 12.48 15.40
C GLY A 19 -13.52 12.33 15.06
N ALA A 20 -12.75 11.54 15.80
CA ALA A 20 -11.38 11.18 15.44
C ALA A 20 -11.35 10.05 14.40
N GLY A 21 -12.23 10.13 13.40
CA GLY A 21 -12.05 9.40 12.15
C GLY A 21 -10.83 9.99 11.47
N HIS A 22 -9.66 9.44 11.79
CA HIS A 22 -8.49 9.65 10.98
C HIS A 22 -8.89 9.18 9.60
N ALA A 23 -9.00 10.10 8.65
CA ALA A 23 -9.00 9.74 7.24
C ALA A 23 -7.79 8.83 7.07
N GLY A 24 -8.04 7.54 6.85
CA GLY A 24 -7.01 6.52 6.71
C GLY A 24 -6.36 6.73 5.36
N CYS A 25 -5.51 7.75 5.25
CA CYS A 25 -4.85 8.07 4.00
C CYS A 25 -3.91 6.92 3.64
N SER A 26 -4.18 6.32 2.49
CA SER A 26 -3.58 5.07 2.03
C SER A 26 -2.11 5.22 1.68
N GLU A 27 -1.32 4.25 2.08
CA GLU A 27 0.10 4.19 1.74
C GLU A 27 0.28 3.61 0.33
N ASP A 28 0.95 4.35 -0.57
CA ASP A 28 1.32 3.84 -1.89
C ASP A 28 2.64 3.09 -1.81
N TRP A 29 2.68 1.84 -2.29
CA TRP A 29 3.90 1.05 -2.32
C TRP A 29 4.44 0.97 -3.74
N THR A 30 5.57 1.59 -4.01
CA THR A 30 6.17 1.62 -5.35
C THR A 30 7.48 0.86 -5.37
N GLY A 31 7.59 -0.11 -6.26
CA GLY A 31 8.79 -0.91 -6.49
C GLY A 31 9.21 -0.83 -7.95
N ARG A 32 10.52 -0.69 -8.20
CA ARG A 32 11.08 -0.75 -9.55
C ARG A 32 12.03 -1.92 -9.72
N SER A 33 11.93 -2.59 -10.85
CA SER A 33 12.92 -3.52 -11.39
C SER A 33 13.58 -2.90 -12.63
N ALA A 34 14.37 -3.68 -13.37
CA ALA A 34 14.97 -3.22 -14.63
C ALA A 34 13.93 -3.04 -15.75
N THR A 35 12.79 -3.74 -15.67
CA THR A 35 11.81 -3.81 -16.75
C THR A 35 10.42 -3.34 -16.35
N HIS A 36 10.12 -3.22 -15.05
CA HIS A 36 8.81 -2.83 -14.56
C HIS A 36 8.89 -1.84 -13.40
N GLU A 37 7.94 -0.92 -13.37
CA GLU A 37 7.49 -0.25 -12.15
C GLU A 37 6.19 -0.89 -11.69
N VAL A 38 6.09 -1.20 -10.40
CA VAL A 38 4.93 -1.81 -9.77
C VAL A 38 4.46 -0.91 -8.65
N THR A 39 3.17 -0.64 -8.60
CA THR A 39 2.53 0.16 -7.56
C THR A 39 1.46 -0.68 -6.88
N VAL A 40 1.41 -0.64 -5.54
CA VAL A 40 0.27 -1.15 -4.75
C VAL A 40 -0.39 0.05 -4.08
N THR A 41 -1.67 0.27 -4.34
CA THR A 41 -2.39 1.49 -3.93
C THR A 41 -3.88 1.20 -3.84
N ASP A 42 -4.62 1.91 -2.98
CA ASP A 42 -6.08 2.01 -3.07
C ASP A 42 -6.52 3.32 -3.77
N GLY A 43 -5.58 4.05 -4.37
CA GLY A 43 -5.84 5.29 -5.10
C GLY A 43 -6.21 6.48 -4.23
N GLY A 44 -5.81 6.49 -2.95
CA GLY A 44 -6.23 7.53 -2.01
C GLY A 44 -7.72 7.40 -1.68
N CYS A 45 -8.14 6.18 -1.34
CA CYS A 45 -9.55 5.78 -1.18
C CYS A 45 -10.37 5.80 -2.48
N GLY A 46 -9.72 5.82 -3.65
CA GLY A 46 -10.39 5.73 -4.95
C GLY A 46 -10.91 4.33 -5.27
N TYR A 47 -10.34 3.30 -4.64
CA TYR A 47 -10.74 1.90 -4.73
C TYR A 47 -11.21 1.38 -3.37
N ASP A 48 -12.13 0.41 -3.38
CA ASP A 48 -12.62 -0.28 -2.18
C ASP A 48 -11.59 -1.26 -1.58
N ARG A 49 -10.47 -1.46 -2.27
CA ARG A 49 -9.43 -2.44 -1.96
C ARG A 49 -8.08 -2.00 -2.51
N LEU A 50 -7.01 -2.62 -2.03
CA LEU A 50 -5.68 -2.47 -2.61
C LEU A 50 -5.62 -3.07 -4.02
N MET A 51 -5.00 -2.33 -4.91
CA MET A 51 -4.83 -2.65 -6.32
C MET A 51 -3.35 -2.71 -6.66
N ILE A 52 -2.96 -3.61 -7.57
CA ILE A 52 -1.61 -3.76 -8.11
C ILE A 52 -1.59 -3.21 -9.53
N GLY A 53 -0.81 -2.16 -9.75
CA GLY A 53 -0.48 -1.62 -11.07
C GLY A 53 0.90 -2.04 -11.52
N MET A 54 1.07 -2.27 -12.83
CA MET A 54 2.34 -2.62 -13.43
C MET A 54 2.55 -1.81 -14.70
N ASN A 55 3.68 -1.13 -14.79
CA ASN A 55 4.08 -0.37 -15.96
C ASN A 55 5.41 -0.92 -16.49
N LEU A 56 5.48 -1.12 -17.81
CA LEU A 56 6.74 -1.46 -18.48
C LEU A 56 7.68 -0.24 -18.50
N LEU A 57 8.95 -0.49 -18.19
CA LEU A 57 10.02 0.49 -18.28
C LEU A 57 10.74 0.37 -19.62
N ARG A 58 11.12 1.52 -20.16
CA ARG A 58 12.05 1.63 -21.28
C ARG A 58 13.46 1.21 -20.86
N PRO A 59 14.36 0.91 -21.83
CA PRO A 59 15.76 0.59 -21.53
C PRO A 59 16.51 1.69 -20.76
N ASP A 60 16.08 2.96 -20.88
CA ASP A 60 16.63 4.10 -20.12
C ASP A 60 16.05 4.22 -18.70
N GLY A 61 15.25 3.24 -18.24
CA GLY A 61 14.66 3.18 -16.92
C GLY A 61 13.46 4.13 -16.72
N LYS A 62 12.96 4.76 -17.78
CA LYS A 62 11.80 5.64 -17.72
C LYS A 62 10.53 4.89 -18.11
N LEU A 63 9.39 5.35 -17.61
CA LEU A 63 8.09 4.85 -18.06
C LEU A 63 7.90 5.07 -19.57
N LEU A 64 7.12 4.19 -20.18
CA LEU A 64 6.66 4.39 -21.56
C LEU A 64 5.78 5.65 -21.64
N PRO A 65 5.85 6.43 -22.73
CA PRO A 65 4.90 7.53 -22.95
C PRO A 65 3.46 7.02 -22.88
N GLY A 66 2.61 7.64 -22.06
CA GLY A 66 1.22 7.19 -21.84
C GLY A 66 1.06 6.02 -20.87
N ALA A 67 2.13 5.56 -20.20
CA ALA A 67 1.98 4.64 -19.07
C ALA A 67 1.14 5.33 -17.98
N ALA A 68 -0.01 4.72 -17.68
CA ALA A 68 -1.04 5.28 -16.83
C ALA A 68 -0.47 5.74 -15.48
N GLN A 69 -0.77 7.00 -15.13
CA GLN A 69 -0.88 7.41 -13.74
C GLN A 69 -2.00 6.57 -13.05
N PRO A 70 -2.07 6.50 -11.70
CA PRO A 70 -2.81 5.48 -10.93
C PRO A 70 -4.33 5.27 -11.21
N ALA A 71 -4.90 5.94 -12.20
CA ALA A 71 -6.33 6.02 -12.49
C ALA A 71 -6.79 5.25 -13.75
N GLU A 72 -5.99 4.38 -14.38
CA GLU A 72 -6.34 3.80 -15.68
C GLU A 72 -6.12 2.27 -15.83
N PRO A 73 -6.82 1.62 -16.78
CA PRO A 73 -7.05 0.16 -16.85
C PRO A 73 -5.77 -0.68 -16.90
N GLY A 74 -5.79 -1.81 -16.19
CA GLY A 74 -4.64 -2.72 -16.04
C GLY A 74 -4.29 -3.07 -14.58
N MET A 75 -5.03 -2.49 -13.63
CA MET A 75 -4.89 -2.79 -12.21
C MET A 75 -5.53 -4.15 -11.88
N VAL A 76 -4.85 -4.94 -11.04
CA VAL A 76 -5.35 -6.23 -10.55
C VAL A 76 -5.58 -6.14 -9.05
N ALA A 77 -6.69 -6.66 -8.54
CA ALA A 77 -6.98 -6.65 -7.11
C ALA A 77 -5.88 -7.38 -6.33
N PHE A 78 -5.34 -6.74 -5.29
CA PHE A 78 -4.21 -7.27 -4.53
C PHE A 78 -4.53 -8.62 -3.90
N ASP A 79 -5.69 -8.74 -3.27
CA ASP A 79 -6.18 -9.95 -2.60
C ASP A 79 -6.36 -11.15 -3.54
N SER A 80 -6.59 -10.90 -4.83
CA SER A 80 -6.65 -11.96 -5.85
C SER A 80 -5.27 -12.57 -6.18
N GLN A 81 -4.20 -11.82 -5.91
CA GLN A 81 -2.82 -12.17 -6.29
C GLN A 81 -1.92 -12.44 -5.09
N CYS A 82 -2.16 -11.77 -3.98
CA CYS A 82 -1.28 -11.68 -2.84
C CYS A 82 -2.06 -11.63 -1.53
N GLN A 83 -1.39 -12.00 -0.45
CA GLN A 83 -1.93 -12.01 0.90
C GLN A 83 -0.98 -11.28 1.84
N LEU A 84 -1.52 -10.37 2.65
CA LEU A 84 -0.78 -9.75 3.74
C LEU A 84 -0.47 -10.79 4.82
N ALA A 85 0.61 -10.56 5.56
CA ALA A 85 0.85 -11.30 6.79
C ALA A 85 -0.33 -11.11 7.78
N PRO A 86 -0.56 -12.05 8.72
CA PRO A 86 -1.71 -11.98 9.64
C PRO A 86 -1.77 -10.71 10.50
N ASP A 87 -0.62 -10.09 10.77
CA ASP A 87 -0.53 -8.81 11.49
C ASP A 87 -0.82 -7.58 10.61
N GLY A 88 -1.09 -7.78 9.32
CA GLY A 88 -1.43 -6.76 8.33
C GLY A 88 -0.26 -5.89 7.87
N VAL A 89 0.94 -5.99 8.48
CA VAL A 89 2.00 -4.99 8.27
C VAL A 89 3.42 -5.56 8.18
N SER A 90 3.69 -6.80 8.60
CA SER A 90 5.06 -7.34 8.59
C SER A 90 5.55 -7.77 7.21
N GLY A 91 4.64 -7.97 6.25
CA GLY A 91 4.99 -8.47 4.93
C GLY A 91 3.77 -8.90 4.13
N PHE A 92 4.05 -9.40 2.94
CA PHE A 92 3.05 -10.01 2.07
C PHE A 92 3.69 -11.08 1.19
N ALA A 93 2.87 -12.02 0.71
CA ALA A 93 3.28 -13.06 -0.20
C ALA A 93 2.30 -13.16 -1.36
N CYS A 94 2.82 -13.32 -2.57
CA CYS A 94 2.02 -13.46 -3.77
C CYS A 94 1.96 -14.92 -4.21
N ARG A 95 0.81 -15.32 -4.72
CA ARG A 95 0.55 -16.66 -5.23
C ARG A 95 1.47 -16.96 -6.41
N ALA A 96 1.91 -18.20 -6.52
CA ALA A 96 2.81 -18.61 -7.61
C ALA A 96 2.12 -18.61 -8.99
N ASP A 97 0.79 -18.80 -9.02
CA ASP A 97 -0.06 -18.79 -10.22
C ASP A 97 -0.66 -17.41 -10.52
N GLY A 98 -0.12 -16.36 -9.90
CA GLY A 98 -0.55 -14.98 -10.17
C GLY A 98 -0.24 -14.53 -11.60
N ILE A 99 -0.97 -13.53 -12.07
CA ILE A 99 -0.82 -12.94 -13.41
C ILE A 99 0.09 -11.71 -13.42
N THR A 100 0.57 -11.27 -12.25
CA THR A 100 1.44 -10.11 -12.10
C THR A 100 2.92 -10.51 -12.08
N VAL A 101 3.81 -9.55 -12.28
CA VAL A 101 5.27 -9.76 -12.10
C VAL A 101 5.67 -10.08 -10.66
N LEU A 102 4.72 -10.04 -9.71
CA LEU A 102 4.92 -10.44 -8.33
C LEU A 102 4.59 -11.91 -8.08
N ALA A 103 4.04 -12.65 -9.05
CA ALA A 103 3.58 -14.03 -8.85
C ALA A 103 4.70 -14.92 -8.29
N GLY A 104 4.53 -15.50 -7.10
CA GLY A 104 5.52 -16.37 -6.45
C GLY A 104 6.55 -15.64 -5.57
N THR A 105 6.48 -14.31 -5.49
CA THR A 105 7.33 -13.51 -4.60
C THR A 105 6.80 -13.46 -3.16
N ALA A 106 7.69 -13.14 -2.22
CA ALA A 106 7.30 -12.71 -0.89
C ALA A 106 8.19 -11.59 -0.41
N TYR A 107 7.60 -10.66 0.33
CA TYR A 107 8.24 -9.46 0.83
C TYR A 107 8.07 -9.34 2.34
N ARG A 108 9.07 -8.77 2.99
CA ARG A 108 9.07 -8.51 4.43
C ARG A 108 9.42 -7.05 4.69
N ARG A 109 8.70 -6.43 5.62
CA ARG A 109 9.01 -5.10 6.10
C ARG A 109 10.36 -5.12 6.79
N VAL A 110 11.23 -4.17 6.44
CA VAL A 110 12.52 -4.00 7.10
C VAL A 110 12.29 -3.38 8.50
N PRO A 111 12.71 -4.03 9.59
CA PRO A 111 12.58 -3.49 10.95
C PRO A 111 13.40 -2.22 11.17
N GLY A 112 13.04 -1.42 12.18
CA GLY A 112 13.81 -0.25 12.60
C GLY A 112 13.44 1.07 11.92
N ASN A 113 12.59 1.02 10.89
CA ASN A 113 11.98 2.20 10.31
C ASN A 113 10.59 2.40 10.98
N GLN A 114 10.47 3.32 11.96
CA GLN A 114 9.19 3.83 12.53
C GLN A 114 8.62 5.07 11.82
N LYS A 115 7.33 5.07 11.39
CA LYS A 115 6.70 6.11 10.54
C LYS A 115 7.07 7.56 10.94
N VAL A 116 7.78 8.28 10.06
CA VAL A 116 8.20 9.69 10.18
C VAL A 116 7.65 10.48 9.00
N CYS A 117 6.72 11.37 9.27
CA CYS A 117 6.17 12.22 8.24
C CYS A 117 7.24 13.03 7.47
N GLY A 118 7.18 12.99 6.14
CA GLY A 118 8.11 13.71 5.25
C GLY A 118 9.38 12.95 4.82
N ASP A 119 9.64 11.75 5.32
CA ASP A 119 10.81 10.97 4.89
C ASP A 119 10.51 10.09 3.65
N ARG A 120 11.20 10.34 2.53
CA ARG A 120 11.05 9.55 1.29
C ARG A 120 11.62 8.13 1.37
N HIS A 121 12.22 7.74 2.51
CA HIS A 121 12.85 6.44 2.72
C HIS A 121 12.01 5.49 3.61
N TRP A 122 10.71 5.79 3.75
CA TRP A 122 9.71 5.07 4.55
C TRP A 122 9.51 3.59 4.20
N PRO A 123 8.98 2.78 5.15
CA PRO A 123 9.53 1.46 5.43
C PRO A 123 9.55 0.59 4.18
N VAL A 124 10.73 0.06 3.92
CA VAL A 124 10.99 -0.73 2.72
C VAL A 124 10.47 -2.14 2.95
N TYR A 125 9.55 -2.60 2.11
CA TYR A 125 9.34 -4.04 1.94
C TYR A 125 10.48 -4.57 1.07
N ARG A 126 11.27 -5.49 1.60
CA ARG A 126 12.33 -6.17 0.86
C ARG A 126 11.86 -7.54 0.43
N CYS A 127 12.14 -7.89 -0.82
CA CYS A 127 11.88 -9.23 -1.30
C CYS A 127 12.75 -10.24 -0.53
N VAL A 128 12.11 -11.30 -0.02
CA VAL A 128 12.76 -12.39 0.73
C VAL A 128 12.62 -13.75 0.03
N ARG A 129 11.72 -13.88 -0.95
CA ARG A 129 11.51 -15.09 -1.76
C ARG A 129 11.04 -14.70 -3.16
N GLY A 130 11.45 -15.45 -4.19
CA GLY A 130 11.06 -15.19 -5.59
C GLY A 130 11.76 -14.01 -6.25
N CYS A 131 12.78 -13.43 -5.60
CA CYS A 131 13.39 -12.15 -6.01
C CYS A 131 14.20 -12.18 -7.31
N SER A 132 14.43 -13.37 -7.86
CA SER A 132 15.08 -13.57 -9.16
C SER A 132 14.08 -13.56 -10.31
N GLN A 133 12.78 -13.47 -10.03
CA GLN A 133 11.77 -13.43 -11.09
C GLN A 133 11.93 -12.17 -11.95
N PRO A 134 11.90 -12.30 -13.28
CA PRO A 134 11.95 -11.15 -14.17
C PRO A 134 10.84 -10.16 -13.87
N GLY A 135 11.17 -8.87 -13.78
CA GLY A 135 10.19 -7.80 -13.53
C GLY A 135 9.85 -7.56 -12.06
N ALA A 136 10.10 -8.53 -11.17
CA ALA A 136 9.82 -8.38 -9.74
C ALA A 136 10.73 -7.31 -9.08
N PRO A 137 10.19 -6.28 -8.42
CA PRO A 137 10.98 -5.34 -7.66
C PRO A 137 11.70 -6.04 -6.49
N ARG A 138 12.95 -5.67 -6.21
CA ARG A 138 13.65 -6.17 -5.00
C ARG A 138 13.18 -5.47 -3.74
N VAL A 139 12.67 -4.25 -3.89
CA VAL A 139 12.29 -3.33 -2.84
C VAL A 139 11.04 -2.59 -3.27
N PHE A 140 10.05 -2.52 -2.39
CA PHE A 140 9.00 -1.50 -2.45
C PHE A 140 9.32 -0.40 -1.44
N ARG A 141 9.14 0.84 -1.88
CA ARG A 141 9.16 2.03 -1.04
C ARG A 141 7.73 2.46 -0.78
N ILE A 142 7.46 2.94 0.43
CA ILE A 142 6.15 3.46 0.77
C ILE A 142 6.20 4.98 0.73
N SER A 143 5.32 5.59 -0.04
CA SER A 143 5.05 7.02 -0.01
C SER A 143 3.84 7.28 0.89
N PRO A 144 3.98 8.01 2.00
CA PRO A 144 2.82 8.45 2.77
C PRO A 144 2.03 9.49 1.97
N TYR A 145 0.69 9.35 1.95
CA TYR A 145 -0.20 10.28 1.23
C TYR A 145 -0.40 11.59 1.98
N GLU A 146 -0.54 11.54 3.30
CA GLU A 146 -0.71 12.71 4.15
C GLU A 146 0.20 12.64 5.37
N CYS A 147 0.93 13.73 5.48
CA CYS A 147 1.83 14.19 6.51
C CYS A 147 1.89 15.71 6.29
#